data_AF-A0A257LJ56-F1
#
_entry.id   AF-A0A257LJ56-F1
#
_cell.length_a   1.000
_cell.length_b   1.000
_cell.length_c   1.000
_cell.angle_alpha   90.00
_cell.angle_beta   90.00
_cell.angle_gamma   90.00
#
_symmetry.space_group_name_H-M   'P 1'
#
loop_
_entity.id
_entity.type
_entity.pdbx_description
1 polymer ?
#
loop_
_entity_poly.entity_id
_entity_poly.type
_entity_poly.pdbx_seq_one_letter_code
_entity_poly.pdbx_strand_id
1 'polypeptide(L)'
;MEASASAGLTWADGRHMRTYFGIEPAVALTTGRTAYTPGAGLRDVHAGLGLRQPLGGRWVLWGSVAASQLVGQAADSPLTHQKTGYSASLALAWRSQ
;
A
#
# COMPACT_ATOMS: atom_id res chain seq x y z
N MET A 1 6.79 6.61 -26.16
CA MET A 1 7.08 6.40 -24.74
C MET A 1 6.23 7.36 -23.93
N GLU A 2 5.49 6.87 -22.94
CA GLU A 2 4.73 7.70 -22.00
C GLU A 2 5.20 7.39 -20.59
N ALA A 3 5.57 8.43 -19.85
CA ALA A 3 5.96 8.33 -18.45
C ALA A 3 4.89 9.02 -17.60
N SER A 4 4.66 8.47 -16.41
CA SER A 4 3.70 8.98 -15.45
C SER A 4 4.33 9.02 -14.06
N ALA A 5 3.94 10.00 -13.27
CA ALA A 5 4.26 10.09 -11.85
C ALA A 5 2.97 10.24 -11.07
N SER A 6 2.92 9.68 -9.88
CA SER A 6 1.77 9.68 -8.99
C SER A 6 2.20 9.88 -7.55
N ALA A 7 1.36 10.57 -6.78
CA ALA A 7 1.48 10.68 -5.34
C ALA A 7 0.08 10.70 -4.75
N GLY A 8 -0.06 10.17 -3.55
CA GLY A 8 -1.34 10.01 -2.90
C GLY A 8 -1.20 9.68 -1.43
N LEU A 9 -2.36 9.58 -0.79
CA LEU A 9 -2.50 9.22 0.60
C LEU A 9 -3.73 8.36 0.77
N THR A 10 -3.73 7.52 1.80
CA THR A 10 -4.86 6.64 2.10
C THR A 10 -5.43 6.99 3.46
N TRP A 11 -6.71 7.37 3.49
CA TRP A 11 -7.48 7.49 4.72
C TRP A 11 -8.30 6.23 4.94
N ALA A 12 -8.34 5.74 6.17
CA ALA A 12 -9.08 4.54 6.54
C ALA A 12 -10.03 4.81 7.71
N ASP A 13 -11.21 4.19 7.65
CA ASP A 13 -12.13 4.20 8.79
C ASP A 13 -11.59 3.34 9.96
N GLY A 14 -12.20 3.50 11.14
CA GLY A 14 -11.75 2.80 12.34
C GLY A 14 -11.94 1.29 12.26
N ARG A 15 -12.90 0.78 11.48
CA ARG A 15 -13.09 -0.66 11.31
C ARG A 15 -11.95 -1.25 10.49
N HIS A 16 -11.56 -0.62 9.39
CA HIS A 16 -10.40 -1.01 8.60
C HIS A 16 -9.13 -0.95 9.44
N MET A 17 -8.91 0.15 10.18
CA MET A 17 -7.73 0.33 11.02
C MET A 17 -7.65 -0.75 12.11
N ARG A 18 -8.74 -1.04 12.82
CA ARG A 18 -8.75 -2.12 13.84
C ARG A 18 -8.53 -3.50 13.25
N THR A 19 -9.06 -3.77 12.06
CA THR A 19 -8.92 -5.08 11.40
C THR A 19 -7.46 -5.39 11.03
N TYR A 20 -6.74 -4.41 10.49
CA TYR A 20 -5.38 -4.62 9.97
C TYR A 20 -4.28 -4.21 10.96
N PHE A 21 -4.54 -3.25 11.83
CA PHE A 21 -3.55 -2.67 12.74
C PHE A 21 -3.95 -2.80 14.21
N GLY A 22 -5.13 -3.33 14.54
CA GLY A 22 -5.60 -3.49 15.91
C GLY A 22 -5.19 -4.84 16.53
N ILE A 23 -5.11 -4.84 17.85
CA ILE A 23 -4.97 -6.04 18.68
C ILE A 23 -6.12 -6.04 19.69
N GLU A 24 -7.04 -6.98 19.53
CA GLU A 24 -8.20 -7.17 20.39
C GLU A 24 -7.75 -7.45 21.85
N PRO A 25 -8.39 -6.86 22.88
CA PRO A 25 -8.02 -7.11 24.29
C PRO A 25 -8.05 -8.59 24.69
N ALA A 26 -9.00 -9.37 24.17
CA ALA A 26 -9.09 -10.81 24.44
C ALA A 26 -7.85 -11.56 23.91
N VAL A 27 -7.34 -11.17 22.74
CA VAL A 27 -6.14 -11.78 22.13
C VAL A 27 -4.86 -11.31 22.84
N ALA A 28 -4.83 -10.05 23.26
CA ALA A 28 -3.72 -9.49 24.05
C ALA A 28 -3.48 -10.30 25.34
N LEU A 29 -4.55 -10.64 26.06
CA LEU A 29 -4.50 -11.44 27.29
C LEU A 29 -3.94 -12.85 27.08
N THR A 30 -4.28 -13.51 25.96
CA THR A 30 -3.84 -14.88 25.68
C THR A 30 -2.45 -14.95 25.05
N THR A 31 -1.99 -13.87 24.40
CA THR A 31 -0.72 -13.83 23.67
C THR A 31 0.39 -13.04 24.39
N GLY A 32 0.07 -12.39 25.51
CA GLY A 32 1.01 -11.52 26.22
C GLY A 32 1.36 -10.24 25.45
N ARG A 33 0.55 -9.85 24.47
CA ARG A 33 0.72 -8.62 23.69
C ARG A 33 -0.05 -7.47 24.32
N THR A 34 0.34 -6.24 24.03
CA THR A 34 -0.43 -5.04 24.43
C THR A 34 -1.62 -4.86 23.51
N ALA A 35 -2.82 -4.71 24.08
CA ALA A 35 -4.02 -4.38 23.31
C ALA A 35 -3.83 -3.03 22.61
N TYR A 36 -4.27 -2.94 21.35
CA TYR A 36 -4.10 -1.74 20.55
C TYR A 36 -5.35 -1.51 19.71
N THR A 37 -6.03 -0.38 19.91
CA THR A 37 -7.32 -0.09 19.26
C THR A 37 -7.21 1.21 18.46
N PRO A 38 -6.76 1.16 17.19
CA PRO A 38 -6.64 2.35 16.37
C PRO A 38 -8.02 2.90 15.98
N GLY A 39 -8.10 4.22 15.87
CA GLY A 39 -9.26 4.95 15.38
C GLY A 39 -9.24 5.10 13.85
N ALA A 40 -10.23 5.81 13.31
CA ALA A 40 -10.20 6.24 11.91
C ALA A 40 -9.08 7.28 11.72
N GLY A 41 -8.42 7.28 10.57
CA GLY A 41 -7.33 8.21 10.33
C GLY A 41 -6.55 7.94 9.05
N LEU A 42 -5.46 8.68 8.90
CA LEU A 42 -4.52 8.50 7.82
C LEU A 42 -3.72 7.20 8.02
N ARG A 43 -3.74 6.33 7.01
CA ARG A 43 -3.06 5.03 7.01
C ARG A 43 -1.66 5.11 6.43
N ASP A 44 -1.53 5.70 5.24
CA ASP A 44 -0.26 5.82 4.52
C ASP A 44 -0.22 7.03 3.59
N VAL A 45 1.01 7.37 3.20
CA VAL A 45 1.33 8.20 2.03
C VAL A 45 2.07 7.35 1.02
N HIS A 46 1.88 7.60 -0.27
CA HIS A 46 2.51 6.82 -1.32
C HIS A 46 2.84 7.66 -2.55
N ALA A 47 3.85 7.20 -3.30
CA ALA A 47 4.25 7.77 -4.56
C ALA A 47 4.71 6.67 -5.52
N GLY A 48 4.57 6.91 -6.82
CA GLY A 48 4.95 5.94 -7.83
C GLY A 48 5.27 6.56 -9.18
N LEU A 49 6.07 5.83 -9.94
CA LEU A 49 6.46 6.14 -11.31
C LEU A 49 5.98 5.00 -12.22
N GLY A 50 5.42 5.35 -13.37
CA GLY A 50 4.97 4.41 -14.38
C GLY A 50 5.56 4.75 -15.74
N LEU A 51 5.86 3.71 -16.52
CA LEU A 51 6.35 3.80 -17.88
C LEU A 51 5.50 2.91 -18.77
N ARG A 52 5.05 3.46 -19.90
CA ARG A 52 4.38 2.75 -20.97
C ARG A 52 5.14 2.92 -22.27
N GLN A 53 5.56 1.80 -22.85
CA GLN A 53 6.34 1.77 -24.09
C GLN A 53 5.65 0.89 -25.13
N PRO A 54 5.19 1.44 -26.27
CA PRO A 54 4.83 0.61 -27.42
C PRO A 54 6.11 -0.04 -27.98
N LEU A 55 6.15 -1.37 -28.06
CA LEU A 55 7.33 -2.12 -28.54
C LEU A 55 7.32 -2.35 -30.07
N GLY A 56 6.27 -1.88 -30.75
CA GLY A 56 6.03 -2.17 -32.16
C GLY A 56 4.99 -3.28 -32.37
N GLY A 57 4.28 -3.23 -33.49
CA GLY A 57 3.14 -4.11 -33.75
C GLY A 57 1.99 -3.86 -32.77
N ARG A 58 1.39 -4.96 -32.26
CA ARG A 58 0.24 -4.93 -31.34
C ARG A 58 0.65 -5.00 -29.87
N TRP A 59 1.95 -4.92 -29.54
CA TRP A 59 2.47 -5.08 -28.18
C TRP A 59 2.73 -3.74 -27.48
N VAL A 60 2.32 -3.69 -26.21
CA VAL A 60 2.59 -2.58 -25.31
C VAL A 60 3.21 -3.12 -24.03
N LEU A 61 4.38 -2.61 -23.66
CA LEU A 61 4.99 -2.87 -22.37
C LEU A 61 4.56 -1.79 -21.38
N TRP A 62 4.20 -2.22 -20.17
CA TRP A 62 3.94 -1.35 -19.03
C TRP A 62 4.84 -1.77 -17.87
N GLY A 63 5.41 -0.79 -17.19
CA GLY A 63 6.15 -1.00 -15.97
C GLY A 63 5.85 0.09 -14.96
N SER A 64 5.86 -0.26 -13.68
CA SER A 64 5.69 0.72 -12.61
C SER A 64 6.50 0.35 -11.39
N VAL A 65 6.90 1.37 -10.64
CA VAL A 65 7.49 1.25 -9.30
C VAL A 65 6.76 2.19 -8.36
N ALA A 66 6.52 1.76 -7.13
CA ALA A 66 5.88 2.61 -6.12
C ALA A 66 6.47 2.36 -4.74
N ALA A 67 6.44 3.39 -3.91
CA ALA A 67 6.80 3.36 -2.51
C ALA A 67 5.61 3.87 -1.68
N SER A 68 5.34 3.21 -0.56
CA SER A 68 4.32 3.63 0.40
C SER A 68 4.90 3.63 1.80
N GLN A 69 4.51 4.59 2.62
CA GLN A 69 4.89 4.68 4.02
C GLN A 69 3.66 4.78 4.90
N LEU A 70 3.49 3.81 5.80
CA LEU A 70 2.50 3.86 6.88
C LEU A 70 2.82 5.03 7.80
N VAL A 71 1.76 5.72 8.26
CA VAL A 71 1.85 6.90 9.13
C VAL A 71 0.81 6.84 10.25
N GLY A 72 0.94 7.71 11.25
CA GLY A 72 0.01 7.82 12.38
C GLY A 72 -0.21 6.49 13.10
N GLN A 73 -1.47 6.21 13.47
CA GLN A 73 -1.84 5.01 14.22
C GLN A 73 -1.54 3.69 13.48
N ALA A 74 -1.50 3.70 12.14
CA ALA A 74 -1.10 2.51 11.40
C ALA A 74 0.41 2.24 11.56
N ALA A 75 1.23 3.29 11.62
CA ALA A 75 2.67 3.18 11.85
C ALA A 75 3.04 2.82 13.30
N ASP A 76 2.19 3.17 14.26
CA ASP A 76 2.43 2.94 15.69
C ASP A 76 1.89 1.59 16.18
N SER A 77 1.17 0.87 15.33
CA SER A 77 0.66 -0.46 15.66
C SER A 77 1.81 -1.44 15.97
N PRO A 78 1.70 -2.23 17.05
CA PRO A 78 2.66 -3.30 17.35
C PRO A 78 2.72 -4.40 16.28
N LEU A 79 1.73 -4.46 15.38
CA LEU A 79 1.70 -5.38 14.24
C LEU A 79 2.51 -4.87 13.05
N THR A 80 2.86 -3.58 13.04
CA THR A 80 3.61 -2.96 11.95
C THR A 80 5.10 -3.24 12.10
N HIS A 81 5.56 -4.30 11.43
CA HIS A 81 6.99 -4.65 11.37
C HIS A 81 7.79 -3.74 10.44
N GLN A 82 7.20 -3.32 9.32
CA GLN A 82 7.83 -2.44 8.33
C GLN A 82 6.87 -1.32 7.98
N LYS A 83 7.30 -0.07 8.22
CA LYS A 83 6.51 1.12 7.93
C LYS A 83 6.56 1.48 6.44
N THR A 84 7.64 1.12 5.75
CA THR A 84 7.85 1.45 4.33
C THR A 84 7.76 0.18 3.49
N GLY A 85 6.97 0.24 2.42
CA GLY A 85 6.85 -0.82 1.42
C GLY A 85 7.23 -0.30 0.05
N TYR A 86 7.85 -1.16 -0.75
CA TYR A 86 8.16 -0.91 -2.15
C TYR A 86 7.48 -1.96 -3.01
N SER A 87 6.99 -1.56 -4.18
CA SER A 87 6.39 -2.46 -5.16
C SER A 87 6.92 -2.13 -6.55
N ALA A 88 7.03 -3.17 -7.37
CA ALA A 88 7.35 -3.05 -8.77
C ALA A 88 6.43 -3.97 -9.56
N SER A 89 6.05 -3.55 -10.76
CA SER A 89 5.17 -4.33 -11.64
C SER A 89 5.62 -4.17 -13.08
N LEU A 90 5.51 -5.25 -13.84
CA LEU A 90 5.77 -5.30 -15.27
C LEU A 90 4.62 -6.08 -15.91
N ALA A 91 4.03 -5.52 -16.96
CA ALA A 91 2.95 -6.14 -17.71
C ALA A 91 3.16 -5.97 -19.20
N LEU A 92 2.79 -6.99 -19.97
CA LEU A 92 2.78 -6.96 -21.41
C LEU A 92 1.33 -7.06 -21.89
N ALA A 93 0.89 -6.09 -22.69
CA ALA A 93 -0.46 -6.04 -23.22
C ALA A 93 -0.45 -6.22 -24.74
N TRP A 94 -1.39 -7.01 -25.25
CA TRP A 94 -1.66 -7.17 -26.67
C TRP A 94 -2.89 -6.36 -27.07
N ARG A 95 -2.78 -5.58 -28.15
CA ARG A 95 -3.86 -4.73 -28.66
C ARG A 95 -4.38 -5.32 -29.96
N SER A 96 -5.51 -6.02 -29.89
CA SER A 96 -6.19 -6.51 -31.07
C SER A 96 -7.19 -5.50 -31.62
N GLN A 97 -6.75 -4.60 -32.52
CA GLN A 97 -7.68 -4.03 -33.51
C GLN A 97 -7.69 -4.90 -34.75
#